data_AF-Q11AP3-F1
#
_entry.id   AF-Q11AP3-F1
#
_cell.length_a   1.000
_cell.length_b   1.000
_cell.length_c   1.000
_cell.angle_alpha   90.00
_cell.angle_beta   90.00
_cell.angle_gamma   90.00
#
_symmetry.space_group_name_H-M   'P 1'
#
loop_
_entity.id
_entity.type
_entity.pdbx_description
1 polymer ?
#
loop_
_entity_poly.entity_id
_entity_poly.type
_entity_poly.pdbx_seq_one_letter_code
_entity_poly.pdbx_strand_id
1 'polypeptide(L)'
;MMTAFATYFDRLAGLLSRIAEGLACFSVLFMLMHILLEILLRSFFASSTFVLDEFVGYAMVALTFLGLGPTYRRHGHLRVMILLNFLNSSM
;
A
#
# COMPACT_ATOMS: atom_id res chain seq x y z
N MET A 1 13.59 -20.60 25.10
CA MET A 1 13.39 -19.17 25.42
C MET A 1 13.54 -18.27 24.19
N MET A 2 14.63 -18.37 23.44
CA MET A 2 14.88 -17.55 22.22
C MET A 2 13.84 -17.73 21.10
N THR A 3 13.30 -18.94 20.94
CA THR A 3 12.26 -19.25 19.94
C THR A 3 10.87 -18.72 20.31
N ALA A 4 10.51 -18.71 21.60
CA ALA A 4 9.22 -18.20 22.07
C ALA A 4 9.08 -16.69 21.79
N PHE A 5 10.15 -15.93 22.06
CA PHE A 5 10.22 -14.50 21.75
C PHE A 5 10.09 -14.23 20.24
N ALA A 6 10.82 -14.99 19.41
CA ALA A 6 10.73 -14.87 17.95
C ALA A 6 9.31 -15.14 17.42
N THR A 7 8.65 -16.18 17.92
CA THR A 7 7.27 -16.50 17.50
C THR A 7 6.25 -15.46 17.95
N TYR A 8 6.43 -14.84 19.12
CA TYR A 8 5.56 -13.75 19.58
C TYR A 8 5.70 -12.53 18.66
N PHE A 9 6.94 -12.14 18.34
CA PHE A 9 7.21 -11.03 17.45
C PHE A 9 6.63 -11.24 16.05
N ASP A 10 6.81 -12.45 15.49
CA ASP A 10 6.27 -12.77 14.16
C ASP A 10 4.73 -12.78 14.13
N ARG A 11 4.08 -13.21 15.22
CA ARG A 11 2.62 -13.11 15.35
C ARG A 11 2.13 -11.67 15.43
N LEU A 12 2.83 -10.82 16.19
CA LEU A 12 2.51 -9.40 16.29
C LEU A 12 2.67 -8.71 14.92
N ALA A 13 3.81 -8.92 14.27
CA ALA A 13 4.04 -8.48 12.89
C ALA A 13 2.98 -9.06 11.93
N GLY A 14 2.57 -10.32 12.17
CA GLY A 14 1.39 -11.04 11.64
C GLY A 14 0.17 -10.17 11.53
N LEU A 15 -0.31 -9.80 12.70
CA LEU A 15 -1.53 -9.03 12.90
C LEU A 15 -1.41 -7.63 12.29
N LEU A 16 -0.31 -6.91 12.57
CA LEU A 16 -0.09 -5.56 12.04
C LEU A 16 -0.09 -5.55 10.51
N SER A 17 0.55 -6.54 9.87
CA SER A 17 0.55 -6.63 8.41
C SER A 17 -0.85 -6.82 7.86
N ARG A 18 -1.68 -7.69 8.46
CA ARG A 18 -3.07 -7.89 7.99
C ARG A 18 -3.91 -6.63 8.10
N ILE A 19 -3.76 -5.87 9.20
CA ILE A 19 -4.45 -4.60 9.38
C ILE A 19 -3.98 -3.58 8.33
N ALA A 20 -2.65 -3.49 8.14
CA ALA A 20 -2.06 -2.60 7.15
C ALA A 20 -2.53 -2.92 5.71
N GLU A 21 -2.66 -4.20 5.37
CA GLU A 21 -3.20 -4.64 4.08
C GLU A 21 -4.64 -4.17 3.86
N GLY A 22 -5.50 -4.34 4.86
CA GLY A 22 -6.89 -3.88 4.79
C GLY A 22 -6.99 -2.37 4.61
N LEU A 23 -6.19 -1.62 5.38
CA LEU A 23 -6.13 -0.16 5.27
C LEU A 23 -5.56 0.31 3.94
N ALA A 24 -4.53 -0.35 3.41
CA ALA A 24 -3.96 -0.05 2.09
C ALA A 24 -5.01 -0.25 0.98
N CYS A 25 -5.75 -1.36 1.01
CA CYS A 25 -6.84 -1.61 0.06
C CYS A 25 -7.93 -0.53 0.18
N PHE A 26 -8.32 -0.17 1.40
CA PHE A 26 -9.27 0.91 1.65
C PHE A 26 -8.77 2.25 1.10
N SER A 27 -7.50 2.61 1.29
CA SER A 27 -6.92 3.85 0.76
C SER A 27 -7.04 3.95 -0.76
N VAL A 28 -6.81 2.86 -1.50
CA VAL A 28 -6.99 2.84 -2.97
C VAL A 28 -8.45 3.10 -3.36
N LEU A 29 -9.38 2.40 -2.71
CA LEU A 29 -10.82 2.58 -2.99
C LEU A 29 -11.29 3.98 -2.62
N PHE A 30 -10.82 4.51 -1.49
CA PHE A 30 -11.09 5.87 -1.05
C PHE A 30 -10.62 6.89 -2.08
N MET A 31 -9.37 6.79 -2.56
CA MET A 31 -8.84 7.66 -3.60
C MET A 31 -9.66 7.59 -4.87
N LEU A 32 -9.97 6.37 -5.36
CA LEU A 32 -10.78 6.17 -6.55
C LEU A 32 -12.14 6.86 -6.43
N MET A 33 -12.86 6.61 -5.34
CA MET A 33 -14.20 7.19 -5.13
C MET A 33 -14.14 8.71 -4.99
N HIS A 34 -13.14 9.24 -4.29
CA HIS A 34 -12.96 10.67 -4.11
C HIS A 34 -12.63 11.38 -5.43
N ILE A 35 -11.76 10.78 -6.26
CA ILE A 35 -11.45 11.28 -7.61
C ILE A 35 -12.68 11.27 -8.51
N LEU A 36 -13.44 10.17 -8.51
CA LEU A 36 -14.68 10.07 -9.30
C LEU A 36 -15.72 11.11 -8.86
N LEU A 37 -15.91 11.30 -7.55
CA LEU A 37 -16.80 12.32 -7.01
C LEU A 37 -16.43 13.71 -7.51
N GLU A 38 -15.15 14.06 -7.46
CA GLU A 38 -14.66 15.36 -7.91
C GLU A 38 -14.83 15.57 -9.42
N ILE A 39 -14.58 14.52 -10.22
CA ILE A 39 -14.83 14.56 -11.68
C ILE A 39 -16.32 14.82 -11.96
N LEU A 40 -17.23 14.15 -11.24
CA LEU A 40 -18.67 14.36 -11.40
C LEU A 40 -19.10 15.77 -10.97
N LEU A 41 -18.67 16.24 -9.80
CA LEU A 41 -18.95 17.60 -9.31
C LEU A 41 -18.48 18.66 -10.30
N ARG A 42 -17.26 18.52 -10.82
CA ARG A 42 -16.69 19.48 -11.76
C ARG A 42 -17.38 19.43 -13.11
N SER A 43 -17.74 18.23 -13.59
CA SER A 43 -18.37 18.05 -14.90
C SER A 43 -19.84 18.47 -14.94
N PHE A 44 -20.60 18.29 -13.86
CA PHE A 44 -22.04 18.55 -13.84
C PHE A 44 -22.42 19.86 -13.11
N PHE A 45 -21.67 20.23 -12.07
CA PHE A 45 -22.00 21.37 -11.21
C PHE A 45 -21.02 22.54 -11.36
N ALA A 46 -19.99 22.42 -12.22
CA ALA A 46 -18.90 23.40 -12.37
C ALA A 46 -18.24 23.81 -11.04
N SER A 47 -18.39 22.99 -10.01
CA SER A 47 -17.92 23.22 -8.66
C SER A 47 -16.89 22.16 -8.30
N SER A 48 -15.87 22.54 -7.53
CA SER A 48 -14.73 21.71 -7.16
C SER A 48 -14.60 21.75 -5.66
N THR A 49 -14.31 20.61 -5.05
CA THR A 49 -14.12 20.51 -3.60
C THR A 49 -12.78 21.15 -3.19
N PHE A 50 -11.86 21.41 -4.13
CA PHE A 50 -10.51 21.98 -3.97
C PHE A 50 -9.55 21.22 -3.03
N VAL A 51 -10.04 20.31 -2.17
CA VAL A 51 -9.21 19.52 -1.23
C VAL A 51 -8.84 18.14 -1.77
N LEU A 52 -9.23 17.81 -3.01
CA LEU A 52 -8.95 16.49 -3.60
C LEU A 52 -7.46 16.13 -3.52
N ASP A 53 -6.59 17.07 -3.90
CA ASP A 53 -5.15 16.84 -4.02
C ASP A 53 -4.53 16.45 -2.67
N GLU A 54 -4.85 17.18 -1.60
CA GLU A 54 -4.42 16.86 -0.24
C GLU A 54 -4.87 15.46 0.21
N PHE A 55 -6.17 15.13 0.07
CA PHE A 55 -6.70 13.86 0.54
C PHE A 55 -6.15 12.66 -0.23
N VAL A 56 -6.02 12.78 -1.55
CA VAL A 56 -5.40 11.75 -2.39
C VAL A 56 -3.92 11.63 -2.07
N GLY A 57 -3.21 12.74 -1.86
CA GLY A 57 -1.80 12.76 -1.45
C GLY A 57 -1.57 12.00 -0.15
N TYR A 58 -2.37 12.26 0.89
CA TYR A 58 -2.26 11.53 2.15
C TYR A 58 -2.62 10.05 2.02
N ALA A 59 -3.66 9.72 1.26
CA ALA A 59 -4.05 8.34 1.01
C ALA A 59 -2.99 7.57 0.22
N MET A 60 -2.27 8.22 -0.70
CA MET A 60 -1.12 7.65 -1.41
C MET A 60 0.04 7.35 -0.47
N VAL A 61 0.36 8.26 0.44
CA VAL A 61 1.41 8.04 1.46
C VAL A 61 1.00 6.86 2.36
N ALA A 62 -0.24 6.84 2.85
CA ALA A 62 -0.75 5.76 3.67
C ALA A 62 -0.67 4.40 2.93
N LEU A 63 -1.17 4.33 1.70
CA LEU A 63 -1.07 3.15 0.84
C LEU A 63 0.36 2.65 0.70
N THR A 64 1.30 3.56 0.42
CA THR A 64 2.71 3.20 0.18
C THR A 64 3.31 2.56 1.43
N PHE A 65 3.19 3.20 2.60
CA PHE A 65 3.78 2.66 3.83
C PHE A 65 3.06 1.41 4.35
N LEU A 66 1.73 1.38 4.28
CA LEU A 66 0.94 0.24 4.76
C LEU A 66 1.04 -0.98 3.85
N GLY A 67 1.23 -0.77 2.54
CA GLY A 67 1.38 -1.84 1.56
C GLY A 67 2.72 -2.58 1.64
N LEU A 68 3.79 -1.96 2.15
CA LEU A 68 5.14 -2.54 2.19
C LEU A 68 5.21 -3.85 2.99
N GLY A 69 4.68 -3.87 4.21
CA GLY A 69 4.73 -5.05 5.10
C GLY A 69 4.05 -6.29 4.50
N PRO A 70 2.77 -6.20 4.11
CA PRO A 70 2.04 -7.29 3.44
C PRO A 70 2.73 -7.77 2.17
N THR A 71 3.22 -6.84 1.34
CA THR A 71 3.89 -7.14 0.07
C THR A 71 5.21 -7.88 0.30
N TYR A 72 5.99 -7.45 1.30
CA TYR A 72 7.24 -8.10 1.68
C TYR A 72 7.03 -9.55 2.12
N ARG A 73 6.01 -9.82 2.95
CA ARG A 73 5.73 -11.16 3.49
C ARG A 73 5.18 -12.13 2.44
N ARG A 74 4.48 -11.63 1.43
CA ARG A 74 4.04 -12.45 0.29
C ARG A 74 5.11 -12.63 -0.78
N HIS A 75 6.31 -12.09 -0.55
CA HIS A 75 7.36 -11.96 -1.57
C HIS A 75 6.85 -11.31 -2.87
N GLY A 76 5.82 -10.47 -2.75
CA GLY A 76 5.09 -9.86 -3.85
C GLY A 76 5.70 -8.57 -4.37
N HIS A 77 6.83 -8.11 -3.79
CA HIS A 77 7.64 -7.12 -4.48
C HIS A 77 7.94 -7.67 -5.86
N LEU A 78 7.85 -6.82 -6.89
CA LEU A 78 8.47 -7.08 -8.19
C LEU A 78 9.96 -7.28 -7.91
N ARG A 79 10.36 -8.51 -7.54
CA ARG A 79 11.75 -8.91 -7.51
C ARG A 79 12.17 -8.60 -8.93
N VAL A 80 13.15 -7.72 -9.07
CA VAL A 80 13.84 -7.51 -10.33
C VAL A 80 14.64 -8.80 -10.56
N MET A 81 13.93 -9.89 -10.85
CA MET A 81 14.45 -11.22 -11.12
C MET A 81 15.40 -11.10 -12.31
N ILE A 82 15.16 -10.14 -13.20
CA ILE A 82 16.05 -9.75 -14.29
C ILE A 82 17.44 -9.37 -13.76
N LEU A 83 17.54 -8.49 -12.75
CA LEU A 83 18.83 -8.05 -12.20
C LEU A 83 19.53 -9.17 -11.42
N LEU A 84 18.76 -9.94 -10.63
CA LEU A 84 19.30 -11.09 -9.88
C LEU A 84 19.77 -12.22 -10.82
N ASN A 85 19.03 -12.50 -11.89
CA ASN A 85 19.42 -13.48 -12.90
C ASN A 85 20.64 -13.00 -13.69
N PHE A 86 20.73 -11.69 -13.98
CA PHE A 86 21.90 -11.12 -14.67
C PHE A 86 23.17 -11.24 -13.81
N LEU A 87 23.06 -10.98 -12.50
CA LEU A 87 24.19 -11.06 -11.57
C LEU A 87 24.65 -12.52 -11.33
N ASN A 88 23.70 -13.46 -11.29
CA ASN A 88 23.99 -14.89 -11.13
C ASN A 88 24.55 -15.53 -12.42
N SER A 89 24.38 -14.90 -13.58
CA SER A 89 24.91 -15.38 -14.86
C SER A 89 26.38 -15.03 -15.09
N SER A 90 26.98 -14.15 -14.28
CA SER A 90 28.37 -13.71 -14.40
C SER A 90 29.30 -14.32 -13.35
N MET A 91 28.82 -15.29 -12.57
CA MET A 91 29.62 -16.18 -11.70
C MET A 91 29.46 -17.62 -12.18
#